data_AF-A0A969J0Z8-F1
#
_entry.id   AF-A0A969J0Z8-F1
#
_cell.length_a   1.000
_cell.length_b   1.000
_cell.length_c   1.000
_cell.angle_alpha   90.00
_cell.angle_beta   90.00
_cell.angle_gamma   90.00
#
_symmetry.space_group_name_H-M   'P 1'
#
loop_
_entity.id
_entity.type
_entity.pdbx_description
1 polymer ?
#
loop_
_entity_poly.entity_id
_entity_poly.type
_entity_poly.pdbx_seq_one_letter_code
_entity_poly.pdbx_strand_id
1 'polypeptide(L)'
;MAQKILIIDDSKAVRMQIKEMLPKGNFEVLEAGDGVEGLDLMQQESPNLVLLDFFMPRMNGWEVVQQIQTHPTLSGIPIVLMSGRREEVEQKIPDLMNYFEFIGKPFEQPLLVKAIKSAMVKAKNRQHVTSTPHPAITSAQVPVASSDSSASRSSDAAMMQTLKAEVHALRQENVKLRTDVESLKKQVSQIMAFLRQRK
;
A
#
# COMPACT_ATOMS: atom_id res chain seq x y z
N MET A 1 12.18 25.59 -3.51
CA MET A 1 10.87 25.34 -2.85
C MET A 1 11.10 24.37 -1.70
N ALA A 2 10.35 24.50 -0.61
CA ALA A 2 10.39 23.55 0.50
C ALA A 2 9.84 22.18 0.04
N GLN A 3 10.39 21.10 0.56
CA GLN A 3 9.90 19.73 0.32
C GLN A 3 8.76 19.46 1.30
N LYS A 4 7.57 19.17 0.79
CA LYS A 4 6.39 18.90 1.61
C LYS A 4 6.35 17.43 2.02
N ILE A 5 6.22 17.19 3.32
CA ILE A 5 6.01 15.85 3.90
C ILE A 5 4.64 15.83 4.56
N LEU A 6 3.78 14.92 4.13
CA LEU A 6 2.46 14.71 4.73
C LEU A 6 2.51 13.55 5.73
N ILE A 7 2.08 13.79 6.96
CA ILE A 7 1.95 12.77 8.01
C ILE A 7 0.47 12.48 8.20
N ILE A 8 0.07 11.21 8.04
CA ILE A 8 -1.30 10.75 8.21
C ILE A 8 -1.32 9.72 9.33
N ASP A 9 -1.89 10.10 10.47
CA ASP A 9 -1.94 9.29 11.68
C ASP A 9 -3.05 9.82 12.59
N ASP A 10 -3.87 8.96 13.20
CA ASP A 10 -4.95 9.41 14.09
C ASP A 10 -4.43 9.91 15.45
N SER A 11 -3.23 9.48 15.84
CA SER A 11 -2.57 9.95 17.06
C SER A 11 -1.81 11.25 16.85
N LYS A 12 -2.36 12.35 17.38
CA LYS A 12 -1.66 13.66 17.42
C LYS A 12 -0.28 13.56 18.07
N ALA A 13 -0.11 12.71 19.08
CA ALA A 13 1.17 12.51 19.76
C ALA A 13 2.22 11.92 18.81
N VAL A 14 1.84 10.93 17.98
CA VAL A 14 2.73 10.34 16.98
C VAL A 14 3.10 11.38 15.91
N ARG A 15 2.14 12.17 15.42
CA ARG A 15 2.44 13.25 14.46
C ARG A 15 3.43 14.26 14.99
N MET A 16 3.27 14.71 16.24
CA MET A 16 4.22 15.61 16.90
C MET A 16 5.60 14.99 17.05
N GLN A 17 5.67 13.73 17.49
CA GLN A 17 6.93 13.01 17.64
C GLN A 17 7.69 12.88 16.30
N ILE A 18 7.00 12.52 15.23
CA ILE A 18 7.60 12.41 13.89
C ILE A 18 8.14 13.77 13.43
N LYS A 19 7.37 14.85 13.65
CA LYS A 19 7.77 16.21 13.30
C LYS A 19 9.05 16.65 14.04
N GLU A 20 9.20 16.26 15.31
CA GLU A 20 10.42 16.50 16.09
C GLU A 20 11.61 15.66 15.61
N MET A 21 11.35 14.44 15.12
CA MET A 21 12.37 13.56 14.54
C MET A 21 12.83 14.00 13.16
N LEU A 22 12.03 14.77 12.40
CA LEU A 22 12.46 15.25 11.10
C LEU A 22 13.56 16.31 11.26
N PRO A 23 14.64 16.25 10.46
CA PRO A 23 15.72 17.21 10.54
C PRO A 23 15.19 18.62 10.23
N LYS A 24 15.58 19.59 11.06
CA LYS A 24 15.29 21.00 10.81
C LYS A 24 15.95 21.41 9.49
N GLY A 25 15.16 21.95 8.55
CA GLY A 25 15.63 22.25 7.20
C GLY A 25 14.49 22.72 6.30
N ASN A 26 14.66 22.57 4.99
CA ASN A 26 13.69 23.01 3.97
C ASN A 26 12.46 22.08 3.83
N PHE A 27 11.98 21.49 4.92
CA PHE A 27 10.78 20.66 4.91
C PHE A 27 9.58 21.42 5.45
N GLU A 28 8.47 21.34 4.74
CA GLU A 28 7.16 21.76 5.23
C GLU A 28 6.39 20.50 5.65
N VAL A 29 5.95 20.45 6.90
CA VAL A 29 5.23 19.29 7.44
C VAL A 29 3.75 19.59 7.44
N LEU A 30 3.00 18.80 6.67
CA LEU A 30 1.55 18.75 6.65
C LEU A 30 1.08 17.59 7.53
N GLU A 31 -0.07 17.75 8.18
CA GLU A 31 -0.59 16.76 9.13
C GLU A 31 -2.06 16.47 8.81
N ALA A 32 -2.43 15.18 8.81
CA ALA A 32 -3.80 14.70 8.71
C ALA A 32 -4.09 13.71 9.85
N GLY A 33 -5.28 13.82 10.43
CA GLY A 33 -5.77 12.93 11.49
C GLY A 33 -6.45 11.66 10.99
N ASP A 34 -6.67 11.52 9.69
CA ASP A 34 -7.30 10.34 9.11
C ASP A 34 -7.01 10.22 7.60
N GLY A 35 -7.39 9.07 7.02
CA GLY A 35 -7.16 8.79 5.60
C GLY A 35 -7.92 9.69 4.62
N VAL A 36 -9.10 10.21 4.99
CA VAL A 36 -9.89 11.11 4.13
C VAL A 36 -9.21 12.47 4.05
N GLU A 37 -8.91 13.08 5.20
CA GLU A 37 -8.15 14.33 5.27
C GLU A 37 -6.78 14.19 4.57
N GLY A 38 -6.14 13.03 4.74
CA GLY A 38 -4.89 12.72 4.07
C GLY A 38 -4.99 12.72 2.54
N LEU A 39 -6.02 12.10 1.98
CA LEU A 39 -6.26 12.08 0.52
C LEU A 39 -6.56 13.48 -0.02
N ASP A 40 -7.35 14.27 0.69
CA ASP A 40 -7.67 15.65 0.31
C ASP A 40 -6.40 16.51 0.25
N LEU A 41 -5.55 16.43 1.29
CA LEU A 41 -4.27 17.15 1.33
C LEU A 41 -3.29 16.66 0.25
N MET A 42 -3.29 15.37 -0.10
CA MET A 42 -2.46 14.89 -1.20
C MET A 42 -2.82 15.54 -2.53
N GLN A 43 -4.12 15.72 -2.79
CA GLN A 43 -4.60 16.35 -4.03
C GLN A 43 -4.35 17.86 -4.05
N GLN A 44 -4.56 18.54 -2.92
CA GLN A 44 -4.44 19.99 -2.82
C GLN A 44 -2.98 20.46 -2.78
N GLU A 45 -2.15 19.77 -1.99
CA GLU A 45 -0.80 20.26 -1.66
C GLU A 45 0.32 19.57 -2.43
N SER A 46 0.01 18.45 -3.11
CA SER A 46 0.98 17.64 -3.88
C SER A 46 2.27 17.34 -3.10
N PRO A 47 2.18 16.64 -1.95
CA PRO A 47 3.33 16.39 -1.09
C PRO A 47 4.39 15.55 -1.80
N ASN A 48 5.66 15.77 -1.45
CA ASN A 48 6.78 15.02 -1.99
C ASN A 48 6.94 13.64 -1.37
N LEU A 49 6.32 13.41 -0.21
CA LEU A 49 6.40 12.18 0.57
C LEU A 49 5.20 12.08 1.51
N VAL A 50 4.70 10.85 1.70
CA VAL A 50 3.67 10.54 2.68
C VAL A 50 4.19 9.54 3.72
N LEU A 51 4.01 9.87 5.00
CA LEU A 51 4.13 8.95 6.12
C LEU A 51 2.71 8.54 6.54
N LEU A 52 2.36 7.28 6.36
CA LEU A 52 0.98 6.79 6.50
C LEU A 52 0.88 5.72 7.58
N ASP A 53 0.07 5.96 8.61
CA ASP A 53 -0.32 4.92 9.55
C ASP A 53 -1.23 3.87 8.89
N PHE A 54 -1.00 2.60 9.22
CA PHE A 54 -1.78 1.52 8.66
C PHE A 54 -3.14 1.34 9.34
N PHE A 55 -3.22 1.60 10.65
CA PHE A 55 -4.40 1.25 11.47
C PHE A 55 -5.07 2.50 12.02
N MET A 56 -5.87 3.16 11.17
CA MET A 56 -6.67 4.32 11.55
C MET A 56 -8.17 4.01 11.57
N PRO A 57 -8.96 4.72 12.40
CA PRO A 57 -10.42 4.67 12.35
C PRO A 57 -10.96 5.33 11.06
N ARG A 58 -12.17 4.93 10.67
CA ARG A 58 -12.90 5.35 9.43
C ARG A 58 -12.26 4.87 8.13
N MET A 59 -11.03 5.27 7.85
CA MET A 59 -10.30 4.87 6.64
C MET A 59 -8.87 4.47 7.03
N ASN A 60 -8.53 3.20 6.81
CA ASN A 60 -7.22 2.67 7.17
C ASN A 60 -6.18 2.92 6.06
N GLY A 61 -4.90 2.68 6.37
CA GLY A 61 -3.81 2.96 5.43
C GLY A 61 -3.85 2.11 4.15
N TRP A 62 -4.47 0.92 4.19
CA TRP A 62 -4.66 0.12 2.97
C TRP A 62 -5.68 0.75 2.03
N GLU A 63 -6.79 1.24 2.57
CA GLU A 63 -7.82 1.93 1.77
C GLU A 63 -7.23 3.20 1.12
N VAL A 64 -6.41 3.96 1.85
CA VAL A 64 -5.67 5.11 1.31
C VAL A 64 -4.75 4.70 0.15
N VAL A 65 -3.97 3.62 0.31
CA VAL A 65 -3.10 3.10 -0.76
C VAL A 65 -3.90 2.69 -2.00
N GLN A 66 -5.04 2.02 -1.82
CA GLN A 66 -5.91 1.65 -2.94
C GLN A 66 -6.43 2.89 -3.68
N GLN A 67 -6.84 3.92 -2.95
CA GLN A 67 -7.26 5.19 -3.56
C GLN A 67 -6.09 5.82 -4.33
N ILE A 68 -4.90 5.90 -3.76
CA ILE A 68 -3.71 6.46 -4.44
C ILE A 68 -3.40 5.71 -5.74
N GLN A 69 -3.50 4.38 -5.75
CA GLN A 69 -3.25 3.58 -6.95
C GLN A 69 -4.27 3.80 -8.07
N THR A 70 -5.49 4.21 -7.74
CA THR A 70 -6.52 4.53 -8.75
C THR A 70 -6.41 5.96 -9.29
N HIS A 71 -5.56 6.81 -8.68
CA HIS A 71 -5.36 8.20 -9.09
C HIS A 71 -3.96 8.37 -9.72
N PRO A 72 -3.87 8.58 -11.05
CA PRO A 72 -2.59 8.66 -11.75
C PRO A 72 -1.66 9.75 -11.19
N THR A 73 -2.24 10.88 -10.75
CA THR A 73 -1.51 12.02 -10.18
C THR A 73 -0.91 11.71 -8.81
N LEU A 74 -1.50 10.78 -8.05
CA LEU A 74 -1.05 10.42 -6.70
C LEU A 74 -0.11 9.21 -6.71
N SER A 75 -0.22 8.33 -7.70
CA SER A 75 0.56 7.08 -7.79
C SER A 75 2.09 7.26 -7.80
N GLY A 76 2.56 8.46 -8.17
CA GLY A 76 3.98 8.80 -8.19
C GLY A 76 4.56 9.19 -6.82
N ILE A 77 3.70 9.44 -5.82
CA ILE A 77 4.11 9.94 -4.51
C ILE A 77 4.75 8.78 -3.70
N PRO A 78 5.98 8.95 -3.18
CA PRO A 78 6.58 7.98 -2.27
C PRO A 78 5.79 7.88 -0.96
N ILE A 79 5.54 6.64 -0.52
CA ILE A 79 4.81 6.34 0.73
C ILE A 79 5.69 5.47 1.63
N VAL A 80 5.78 5.86 2.91
CA VAL A 80 6.28 5.04 4.00
C VAL A 80 5.10 4.64 4.87
N LEU A 81 4.87 3.34 4.99
CA LEU A 81 3.85 2.77 5.87
C LEU A 81 4.39 2.63 7.29
N MET A 82 3.57 2.98 8.26
CA MET A 82 3.89 2.93 9.67
C MET A 82 2.89 2.03 10.39
N SER A 83 3.35 1.13 11.26
CA SER A 83 2.45 0.30 12.07
C SER A 83 3.15 -0.31 13.27
N GLY A 84 2.46 -0.46 14.39
CA GLY A 84 2.94 -1.25 15.54
C GLY A 84 2.64 -2.75 15.42
N ARG A 85 1.92 -3.19 14.38
CA ARG A 85 1.39 -4.56 14.22
C ARG A 85 1.82 -5.12 12.86
N ARG A 86 3.12 -5.35 12.68
CA ARG A 86 3.71 -5.70 11.38
C ARG A 86 3.14 -6.98 10.79
N GLU A 87 3.01 -8.01 11.60
CA GLU A 87 2.54 -9.34 11.19
C GLU A 87 1.13 -9.26 10.60
N GLU A 88 0.27 -8.41 11.15
CA GLU A 88 -1.08 -8.20 10.65
C GLU A 88 -1.12 -7.42 9.33
N VAL A 89 -0.18 -6.50 9.13
CA VAL A 89 -0.03 -5.80 7.84
C VAL A 89 0.37 -6.80 6.77
N GLU A 90 1.38 -7.64 7.05
CA GLU A 90 1.88 -8.68 6.13
C GLU A 90 0.80 -9.72 5.81
N GLN A 91 0.02 -10.16 6.81
CA GLN A 91 -1.09 -11.08 6.58
C GLN A 91 -2.21 -10.49 5.74
N LYS A 92 -2.55 -9.20 5.95
CA LYS A 92 -3.61 -8.54 5.17
C LYS A 92 -3.20 -8.36 3.72
N ILE A 93 -1.93 -8.04 3.46
CA ILE A 93 -1.41 -7.74 2.12
C ILE A 93 0.01 -8.33 1.96
N PRO A 94 0.13 -9.61 1.53
CA PRO A 94 1.40 -10.35 1.48
C PRO A 94 2.52 -9.69 0.66
N ASP A 95 2.18 -8.87 -0.34
CA ASP A 95 3.14 -8.23 -1.24
C ASP A 95 3.41 -6.75 -0.93
N LEU A 96 2.78 -6.19 0.10
CA LEU A 96 2.81 -4.74 0.37
C LEU A 96 4.25 -4.21 0.55
N MET A 97 5.09 -5.02 1.21
CA MET A 97 6.48 -4.69 1.54
C MET A 97 7.39 -4.62 0.31
N ASN A 98 6.99 -5.26 -0.80
CA ASN A 98 7.72 -5.20 -2.05
C ASN A 98 7.51 -3.85 -2.75
N TYR A 99 6.35 -3.23 -2.55
CA TYR A 99 5.99 -1.97 -3.21
C TYR A 99 6.24 -0.76 -2.32
N PHE A 100 6.05 -0.87 -1.02
CA PHE A 100 6.13 0.27 -0.10
C PHE A 100 7.26 0.09 0.90
N GLU A 101 7.79 1.21 1.39
CA GLU A 101 8.68 1.16 2.54
C GLU A 101 7.85 1.02 3.82
N PHE A 102 8.34 0.28 4.80
CA PHE A 102 7.64 0.05 6.05
C PHE A 102 8.55 0.36 7.24
N ILE A 103 7.96 0.98 8.27
CA ILE A 103 8.60 1.23 9.55
C ILE A 103 7.69 0.77 10.69
N GLY A 104 8.25 -0.04 11.60
CA GLY A 104 7.55 -0.55 12.77
C GLY A 104 7.52 0.48 13.90
N LYS A 105 6.36 0.70 14.54
CA LYS A 105 6.24 1.53 15.75
C LYS A 105 6.52 0.68 17.00
N PRO A 106 7.23 1.20 18.02
CA PRO A 106 7.91 2.51 18.05
C PRO A 106 9.19 2.51 17.20
N PHE A 107 9.59 3.69 16.71
CA PHE A 107 10.82 3.88 15.93
C PHE A 107 11.59 5.12 16.35
N GLU A 108 12.88 5.13 16.04
CA GLU A 108 13.79 6.26 16.29
C GLU A 108 14.10 7.04 14.99
N GLN A 109 14.62 8.26 15.16
CA GLN A 109 14.99 9.15 14.05
C GLN A 109 15.87 8.47 12.97
N PRO A 110 16.90 7.67 13.29
CA PRO A 110 17.73 7.04 12.26
C PRO A 110 16.94 6.10 11.34
N LEU A 111 15.97 5.36 11.91
CA LEU A 111 15.11 4.45 11.16
C LEU A 111 14.12 5.22 10.30
N LEU A 112 13.51 6.29 10.82
CA LEU A 112 12.64 7.16 10.06
C LEU A 112 13.36 7.74 8.84
N VAL A 113 14.53 8.34 9.04
CA VAL A 113 15.31 8.93 7.95
C VAL A 113 15.73 7.88 6.91
N LYS A 114 16.08 6.67 7.35
CA LYS A 114 16.40 5.55 6.45
C LYS A 114 15.18 5.16 5.61
N ALA A 115 14.01 5.01 6.22
CA ALA A 115 12.78 4.64 5.54
C ALA A 115 12.39 5.72 4.49
N ILE A 116 12.48 6.99 4.87
CA ILE A 116 12.22 8.11 3.94
C ILE A 116 13.14 8.04 2.72
N LYS A 117 14.46 7.89 2.94
CA LYS A 117 15.43 7.78 1.83
C LYS A 117 15.13 6.59 0.93
N SER A 118 14.80 5.43 1.51
CA SER A 118 14.45 4.22 0.75
C SER A 118 13.18 4.43 -0.10
N ALA A 119 12.12 5.01 0.48
CA ALA A 119 10.88 5.28 -0.23
C ALA A 119 11.08 6.23 -1.42
N MET A 120 11.87 7.30 -1.23
CA MET A 120 12.21 8.25 -2.31
C MET A 120 12.93 7.55 -3.47
N VAL A 121 13.88 6.65 -3.19
CA VAL A 121 14.59 5.88 -4.22
C VAL A 121 13.64 4.92 -4.95
N LYS A 122 12.80 4.18 -4.21
CA LYS A 122 11.80 3.27 -4.78
C LYS A 122 10.81 4.00 -5.70
N ALA A 123 10.35 5.19 -5.31
CA ALA A 123 9.47 6.02 -6.14
C ALA A 123 10.16 6.52 -7.42
N LYS A 124 11.40 7.01 -7.32
CA LYS A 124 12.18 7.44 -8.48
C LYS A 124 12.42 6.30 -9.47
N ASN A 125 12.71 5.10 -8.99
CA ASN A 125 12.89 3.93 -9.85
C ASN A 125 11.60 3.54 -10.57
N ARG A 126 10.43 3.67 -9.94
CA ARG A 126 9.14 3.45 -10.61
C ARG A 126 8.87 4.47 -11.73
N GLN A 127 9.27 5.72 -11.54
CA GLN A 127 9.16 6.78 -12.54
C GLN A 127 10.17 6.65 -13.69
N HIS A 128 11.23 5.84 -13.56
CA HIS A 128 12.16 5.55 -14.66
C HIS A 128 11.77 4.31 -15.49
N VAL A 129 10.80 3.52 -15.02
CA VAL A 129 10.29 2.35 -15.76
C VAL A 129 9.07 2.70 -16.65
N THR A 130 8.62 3.96 -16.64
CA THR A 130 7.47 4.45 -17.44
C THR A 130 7.75 4.65 -18.95
N SER A 131 8.80 4.04 -19.51
CA SER A 131 8.86 3.79 -20.97
C SER A 131 8.22 2.46 -21.39
N THR A 132 7.67 1.69 -20.45
CA THR A 132 6.72 0.61 -20.75
C THR A 132 5.46 0.76 -19.92
N PRO A 133 4.26 0.62 -20.52
CA PRO A 133 3.02 0.84 -19.80
C PRO A 133 2.87 -0.20 -18.70
N HIS A 134 2.44 0.24 -17.51
CA HIS A 134 1.80 -0.63 -16.53
C HIS A 134 0.78 -1.53 -17.25
N PRO A 135 0.70 -2.83 -16.93
CA PRO A 135 -0.34 -3.68 -17.47
C PRO A 135 -1.66 -3.20 -16.86
N ALA A 136 -2.37 -2.37 -17.64
CA ALA A 136 -3.81 -2.27 -17.52
C ALA A 136 -4.34 -3.71 -17.58
N ILE A 137 -5.17 -4.06 -16.59
CA ILE A 137 -6.07 -5.19 -16.71
C ILE A 137 -7.02 -4.82 -17.86
N THR A 138 -6.69 -5.19 -19.10
CA THR A 138 -7.58 -5.15 -20.24
C THR A 138 -7.13 -6.17 -21.28
N SER A 139 -8.10 -7.00 -21.60
CA SER A 139 -8.16 -8.02 -22.63
C SER A 139 -7.69 -7.58 -24.02
N ALA A 140 -7.15 -8.57 -24.73
CA ALA A 140 -7.15 -8.72 -26.19
C ALA A 140 -6.00 -8.11 -27.02
N GLN A 141 -5.27 -9.04 -27.64
CA GLN A 141 -4.64 -9.02 -28.97
C GLN A 141 -3.31 -8.28 -29.20
N VAL A 142 -2.32 -9.11 -29.54
CA VAL A 142 -0.99 -8.81 -30.07
C VAL A 142 -1.06 -8.68 -31.61
N PRO A 143 -0.25 -7.81 -32.23
CA PRO A 143 0.45 -8.24 -33.43
C PRO A 143 1.97 -7.96 -33.39
N VAL A 144 2.71 -9.08 -33.47
CA VAL A 144 3.93 -9.41 -34.24
C VAL A 144 4.77 -8.27 -34.85
N ALA A 145 6.07 -8.19 -34.49
CA ALA A 145 7.21 -8.48 -35.40
C ALA A 145 8.63 -8.25 -34.78
N SER A 146 9.49 -9.27 -34.91
CA SER A 146 10.98 -9.33 -35.05
C SER A 146 11.89 -8.63 -34.02
N SER A 147 12.98 -9.21 -33.49
CA SER A 147 13.88 -10.29 -33.94
C SER A 147 14.86 -10.73 -32.82
N ASP A 148 15.29 -11.99 -32.91
CA ASP A 148 16.52 -12.62 -32.39
C ASP A 148 16.86 -12.62 -30.89
N SER A 149 16.62 -13.78 -30.26
CA SER A 149 17.67 -14.59 -29.60
C SER A 149 17.09 -15.91 -29.09
N SER A 150 17.37 -17.00 -29.80
CA SER A 150 16.91 -18.36 -29.53
C SER A 150 18.02 -19.19 -28.88
N ALA A 151 17.93 -19.47 -27.57
CA ALA A 151 18.59 -20.63 -26.94
C ALA A 151 18.14 -20.98 -25.50
N SER A 152 17.45 -20.12 -24.74
CA SER A 152 17.24 -20.36 -23.29
C SER A 152 15.77 -20.44 -22.82
N ARG A 153 14.78 -20.46 -23.72
CA ARG A 153 13.36 -20.19 -23.36
C ARG A 153 12.50 -21.39 -22.97
N SER A 154 12.96 -22.63 -23.06
CA SER A 154 12.10 -23.81 -22.83
C SER A 154 11.89 -24.17 -21.36
N SER A 155 12.89 -23.96 -20.50
CA SER A 155 12.82 -24.36 -19.07
C SER A 155 12.04 -23.37 -18.19
N ASP A 156 12.20 -22.06 -18.45
CA ASP A 156 11.55 -21.01 -17.65
C ASP A 156 10.04 -20.89 -17.92
N ALA A 157 9.60 -21.23 -19.14
CA ALA A 157 8.20 -21.18 -19.52
C ALA A 157 7.35 -22.23 -18.78
N ALA A 158 7.87 -23.45 -18.63
CA ALA A 158 7.19 -24.53 -17.92
C ALA A 158 7.06 -24.23 -16.42
N MET A 159 8.13 -23.75 -15.78
CA MET A 159 8.11 -23.39 -14.36
C MET A 159 7.18 -22.21 -14.09
N MET A 160 7.18 -21.19 -14.96
CA MET A 160 6.29 -20.04 -14.83
C MET A 160 4.82 -20.39 -15.09
N GLN A 161 4.55 -21.41 -15.90
CA GLN A 161 3.19 -21.91 -16.13
C GLN A 161 2.66 -22.68 -14.91
N THR A 162 3.50 -23.49 -14.27
CA THR A 162 3.17 -24.16 -13.00
C THR A 162 2.94 -23.15 -11.88
N LEU A 163 3.83 -22.17 -11.72
CA LEU A 163 3.67 -21.11 -10.70
C LEU A 163 2.38 -20.30 -10.90
N LYS A 164 2.02 -19.98 -12.14
CA LYS A 164 0.78 -19.27 -12.46
C LYS A 164 -0.47 -20.11 -12.11
N ALA A 165 -0.42 -21.42 -12.33
CA ALA A 165 -1.52 -22.32 -11.96
C ALA A 165 -1.68 -22.40 -10.43
N GLU A 166 -0.58 -22.50 -9.68
CA GLU A 166 -0.56 -22.50 -8.21
C GLU A 166 -1.15 -21.20 -7.64
N VAL A 167 -0.70 -20.05 -8.15
CA VAL A 167 -1.21 -18.73 -7.73
C VAL A 167 -2.70 -18.59 -8.05
N HIS A 168 -3.18 -19.14 -9.16
CA HIS A 168 -4.59 -19.12 -9.50
C HIS A 168 -5.42 -19.98 -8.55
N ALA A 169 -4.94 -21.18 -8.19
CA ALA A 169 -5.60 -22.05 -7.22
C ALA A 169 -5.66 -21.40 -5.82
N LEU A 170 -4.56 -20.82 -5.35
CA LEU A 170 -4.52 -20.10 -4.06
C LEU A 170 -5.45 -18.89 -4.03
N ARG A 171 -5.60 -18.17 -5.17
CA ARG A 171 -6.56 -17.06 -5.27
C ARG A 171 -8.00 -17.55 -5.16
N GLN A 172 -8.32 -18.70 -5.77
CA GLN A 172 -9.66 -19.30 -5.64
C GLN A 172 -9.96 -19.72 -4.20
N GLU A 173 -8.99 -20.31 -3.50
CA GLU A 173 -9.14 -20.70 -2.10
C GLU A 173 -9.35 -19.48 -1.19
N ASN A 174 -8.60 -18.40 -1.41
CA ASN A 174 -8.79 -17.14 -0.67
C ASN A 174 -10.18 -16.52 -0.88
N VAL A 175 -10.74 -16.59 -2.09
CA VAL A 175 -12.10 -16.12 -2.37
C VAL A 175 -13.13 -16.96 -1.59
N LYS A 176 -12.94 -18.28 -1.54
CA LYS A 176 -13.81 -19.18 -0.77
C LYS A 176 -13.76 -18.85 0.73
N LEU A 177 -12.56 -18.74 1.30
CA LEU A 177 -12.39 -18.40 2.73
C LEU A 177 -13.01 -17.05 3.09
N ARG A 178 -12.89 -16.04 2.22
CA ARG A 178 -13.53 -14.74 2.43
C ARG A 178 -15.06 -14.86 2.47
N THR A 179 -15.64 -15.68 1.60
CA THR A 179 -17.07 -15.94 1.55
C THR A 179 -17.55 -16.65 2.83
N ASP A 180 -16.78 -17.61 3.33
CA ASP A 180 -17.09 -18.33 4.58
C ASP A 180 -17.05 -17.40 5.80
N VAL A 181 -16.05 -16.52 5.87
CA VAL A 181 -15.95 -15.50 6.92
C VAL A 181 -17.14 -14.53 6.90
N GLU A 182 -17.60 -14.15 5.70
CA GLU A 182 -18.76 -13.26 5.56
C GLU A 182 -20.06 -13.95 5.98
N SER A 183 -20.22 -15.23 5.64
CA SER A 183 -21.34 -16.06 6.10
C SER A 183 -21.36 -16.20 7.63
N LEU A 184 -20.21 -16.50 8.24
CA LEU A 184 -20.06 -16.60 9.70
C LEU A 184 -20.39 -15.27 10.40
N LYS A 185 -19.91 -14.14 9.87
CA LYS A 185 -20.26 -12.81 10.40
C LYS A 185 -21.76 -12.55 10.38
N LYS A 186 -22.44 -12.97 9.30
CA LYS A 186 -23.90 -12.85 9.17
C LYS A 186 -24.63 -13.71 10.21
N GLN A 187 -24.19 -14.96 10.41
CA GLN A 187 -24.76 -15.85 11.43
C GLN A 187 -24.56 -15.29 12.84
N VAL A 188 -23.37 -14.80 13.18
CA VAL A 188 -23.09 -14.18 14.48
C VAL A 188 -23.98 -12.94 14.68
N SER A 189 -24.13 -12.09 13.65
CA SER A 189 -25.01 -10.93 13.71
C SER A 189 -26.47 -11.32 13.97
N GLN A 190 -26.97 -12.38 13.32
CA GLN A 190 -28.32 -12.90 13.52
C GLN A 190 -28.53 -13.45 14.93
N ILE A 191 -27.57 -14.21 15.47
CA ILE A 191 -27.63 -14.72 16.85
C ILE A 191 -27.66 -13.56 17.85
N MET A 192 -26.81 -12.55 17.64
CA MET A 192 -26.75 -11.37 18.52
C MET A 192 -28.04 -10.54 18.46
N ALA A 193 -28.68 -10.44 17.30
CA ALA A 193 -29.98 -9.79 17.14
C ALA A 193 -31.09 -10.57 17.88
N PHE A 194 -31.08 -11.91 17.77
CA PHE A 194 -32.04 -12.77 18.47
C PHE A 194 -31.90 -12.69 20.00
N LEU A 195 -30.67 -12.68 20.51
CA LEU A 195 -30.40 -12.52 21.95
C LEU A 195 -30.84 -11.14 22.48
N ARG A 196 -30.80 -10.11 21.64
CA ARG A 196 -31.23 -8.75 22.01
C ARG A 196 -32.75 -8.61 22.08
N GLN A 197 -33.51 -9.37 21.29
CA GLN A 197 -34.98 -9.36 21.31
C GLN A 197 -35.60 -10.20 22.44
N ARG A 198 -34.79 -11.01 23.14
CA ARG A 198 -35.21 -11.89 24.24
C ARG A 198 -34.90 -11.33 25.65
N LYS A 199 -34.39 -10.11 25.76
CA LYS A 199 -34.27 -9.34 27.01
C LYS A 199 -35.33 -8.25 27.02
#